data_AF-A0A3L7YK65-F1
#
_entry.id   AF-A0A3L7YK65-F1
#
_cell.length_a   1.000
_cell.length_b   1.000
_cell.length_c   1.000
_cell.angle_alpha   90.00
_cell.angle_beta   90.00
_cell.angle_gamma   90.00
#
_symmetry.space_group_name_H-M   'P 1'
#
loop_
_entity.id
_entity.type
_entity.pdbx_description
1 polymer ?
#
loop_
_entity_poly.entity_id
_entity_poly.type
_entity_poly.pdbx_seq_one_letter_code
_entity_poly.pdbx_strand_id
1 'polypeptide(L)'
;MRIGSLFFTTLREDPADAEMPSHRLLLRAGYIRPLGAGIYSLLPLGMRVNMHVTQVIREEMNAIGAQEMLMPVVHPADLWRETGRYDQIGPEMGRFQDRGGRDMVLAMTHEEVVTDLLRKLISSWRQLPQQMYHFQTKWRDEPRSRGGLIRVREFTMKDAYSADRDEAGLDHSYKLYYHAYTRIFARLGLKTIAVASDVGMMGGSQAHEFMAFSEYGEDTLVICDTCHTASNRQVARVRRATPASEAPLPLEEVKTPDAPTIEALAKQLGVGPERTAKAVFF
;
A
#
# COMPACT_ATOMS: atom_id res chain seq x y z
N MET A 1 22.00 24.41 -12.53
CA MET A 1 22.79 24.35 -11.27
C MET A 1 24.16 23.77 -11.56
N ARG A 2 25.23 24.37 -11.03
CA ARG A 2 26.58 23.81 -11.10
C ARG A 2 26.80 22.87 -9.92
N ILE A 3 27.62 21.83 -10.08
CA ILE A 3 27.86 20.84 -9.02
C ILE A 3 28.50 21.46 -7.76
N GLY A 4 29.38 22.44 -7.93
CA GLY A 4 30.08 23.11 -6.82
C GLY A 4 29.19 23.96 -5.91
N SER A 5 27.92 24.18 -6.27
CA SER A 5 26.94 24.89 -5.44
C SER A 5 25.76 24.00 -5.02
N LEU A 6 25.82 22.69 -5.32
CA LEU A 6 24.78 21.74 -4.96
C LEU A 6 24.92 21.37 -3.49
N PHE A 7 23.82 21.40 -2.73
CA PHE A 7 23.79 20.94 -1.34
C PHE A 7 23.65 19.42 -1.30
N PHE A 8 24.77 18.71 -1.37
CA PHE A 8 24.83 17.26 -1.33
C PHE A 8 26.21 16.77 -0.87
N THR A 9 26.28 15.51 -0.46
CA THR A 9 27.55 14.81 -0.24
C THR A 9 27.40 13.41 -0.78
N THR A 10 28.37 12.95 -1.57
CA THR A 10 28.42 11.54 -2.00
C THR A 10 29.12 10.70 -0.95
N LEU A 11 28.73 9.43 -0.81
CA LEU A 11 29.40 8.49 0.08
C LEU A 11 30.21 7.47 -0.74
N ARG A 12 31.45 7.23 -0.32
CA ARG A 12 32.36 6.29 -0.98
C ARG A 12 31.89 4.85 -0.78
N GLU A 13 31.55 4.51 0.46
CA GLU A 13 31.16 3.17 0.91
C GLU A 13 29.65 3.06 1.05
N ASP A 14 29.14 1.82 1.01
CA ASP A 14 27.74 1.52 1.29
C ASP A 14 27.45 1.74 2.78
N PRO A 15 26.39 2.48 3.15
CA PRO A 15 25.94 2.57 4.53
C PRO A 15 25.58 1.19 5.09
N ALA A 16 26.03 0.89 6.31
CA ALA A 16 25.91 -0.44 6.91
C ALA A 16 24.45 -0.88 7.16
N ASP A 17 23.54 0.07 7.35
CA ASP A 17 22.11 -0.11 7.60
C ASP A 17 21.26 -0.17 6.32
N ALA A 18 21.87 0.01 5.14
CA ALA A 18 21.17 -0.02 3.87
C ALA A 18 21.27 -1.42 3.23
N GLU A 19 20.20 -2.21 3.30
CA GLU A 19 20.17 -3.54 2.69
C GLU A 19 19.81 -3.52 1.19
N MET A 20 18.78 -2.75 0.80
CA MET A 20 18.32 -2.69 -0.59
C MET A 20 19.27 -1.89 -1.50
N PRO A 21 19.51 -2.32 -2.75
CA PRO A 21 20.34 -1.57 -3.70
C PRO A 21 19.84 -0.15 -3.96
N SER A 22 18.52 0.04 -4.09
CA SER A 22 17.92 1.37 -4.29
C SER A 22 18.23 2.31 -3.13
N HIS A 23 18.12 1.82 -1.89
CA HIS A 23 18.42 2.58 -0.68
C HIS A 23 19.91 2.98 -0.63
N ARG A 24 20.82 2.03 -0.88
CA ARG A 24 22.27 2.28 -0.93
C ARG A 24 22.61 3.36 -1.95
N LEU A 25 22.09 3.25 -3.17
CA LEU A 25 22.36 4.18 -4.25
C LEU A 25 21.82 5.59 -3.94
N LEU A 26 20.60 5.71 -3.42
CA LEU A 26 20.02 7.00 -3.06
C LEU A 26 20.81 7.72 -1.95
N LEU A 27 21.31 6.98 -0.96
CA LEU A 27 22.18 7.53 0.08
C LEU A 27 23.55 7.93 -0.49
N ARG A 28 24.20 7.04 -1.24
CA ARG A 28 25.54 7.27 -1.79
C ARG A 28 25.60 8.40 -2.79
N ALA A 29 24.57 8.55 -3.62
CA ALA A 29 24.49 9.63 -4.59
C ALA A 29 24.02 10.97 -3.99
N GLY A 30 23.67 11.01 -2.69
CA GLY A 30 23.24 12.23 -2.02
C GLY A 30 21.84 12.69 -2.45
N TYR A 31 20.92 11.75 -2.71
CA TYR A 31 19.53 12.05 -3.03
C TYR A 31 18.69 12.15 -1.77
N ILE A 32 19.00 11.34 -0.75
CA ILE A 32 18.28 11.31 0.52
C ILE A 32 19.22 11.29 1.72
N ARG A 33 18.72 11.72 2.88
CA ARG A 33 19.38 11.56 4.18
C ARG A 33 18.38 11.13 5.24
N PRO A 34 18.69 10.12 6.07
CA PRO A 34 17.82 9.76 7.17
C PRO A 34 17.80 10.86 8.22
N LEU A 35 16.60 11.20 8.71
CA LEU A 35 16.37 12.06 9.87
C LEU A 35 16.01 11.22 11.11
N GLY A 36 15.39 10.06 10.88
CA GLY A 36 15.07 9.04 11.90
C GLY A 36 14.68 7.72 11.22
N ALA A 37 14.33 6.70 12.00
CA ALA A 37 13.88 5.42 11.44
C ALA A 37 12.66 5.64 10.54
N GLY A 38 12.78 5.34 9.25
CA GLY A 38 11.72 5.54 8.26
C GLY A 38 11.34 6.99 8.00
N ILE A 39 12.21 7.96 8.28
CA ILE A 39 11.96 9.39 8.04
C ILE A 39 13.18 9.94 7.30
N TYR A 40 12.95 10.50 6.11
CA TYR A 40 14.03 10.92 5.21
C TYR A 40 13.84 12.35 4.71
N SER A 41 14.94 13.10 4.70
CA SER A 41 15.05 14.35 3.97
C SER A 41 15.38 14.06 2.51
N LEU A 42 14.57 14.56 1.57
CA LEU A 42 14.92 14.62 0.16
C LEU A 42 15.89 15.79 -0.07
N LEU A 43 17.12 15.49 -0.47
CA LEU A 43 18.11 16.50 -0.87
C LEU A 43 17.76 17.07 -2.25
N PRO A 44 18.41 18.15 -2.74
CA PRO A 44 17.99 18.84 -3.96
C PRO A 44 17.87 17.93 -5.20
N LEU A 45 18.73 16.90 -5.35
CA LEU A 45 18.59 15.93 -6.45
C LEU A 45 17.37 15.02 -6.28
N GLY A 46 17.13 14.52 -5.06
CA GLY A 46 15.94 13.74 -4.72
C GLY A 46 14.66 14.55 -4.93
N MET A 47 14.65 15.81 -4.51
CA MET A 47 13.52 16.72 -4.70
C MET A 47 13.24 16.97 -6.19
N ARG A 48 14.29 17.12 -7.03
CA ARG A 48 14.10 17.24 -8.49
C ARG A 48 13.42 16.01 -9.08
N VAL A 49 13.85 14.81 -8.71
CA VAL A 49 13.20 13.57 -9.16
C VAL A 49 11.75 13.53 -8.68
N ASN A 50 11.49 13.86 -7.42
CA ASN A 50 10.15 13.92 -6.86
C ASN A 50 9.24 14.88 -7.65
N MET A 51 9.73 16.06 -8.01
CA MET A 51 9.00 17.03 -8.84
C MET A 51 8.70 16.48 -10.24
N HIS A 52 9.65 15.80 -10.88
CA HIS A 52 9.43 15.17 -12.19
C HIS A 52 8.38 14.06 -12.12
N VAL A 53 8.46 13.18 -11.11
CA VAL A 53 7.47 12.11 -10.89
C VAL A 53 6.08 12.70 -10.65
N THR A 54 6.00 13.69 -9.75
CA THR A 54 4.76 14.42 -9.43
C THR A 54 4.15 15.05 -10.67
N GLN A 55 4.97 15.65 -11.54
CA GLN A 55 4.50 16.29 -12.75
C GLN A 55 3.90 15.29 -13.75
N VAL A 56 4.53 14.13 -13.94
CA VAL A 56 3.96 13.06 -14.80
C VAL A 56 2.62 12.58 -14.25
N ILE A 57 2.53 12.36 -12.93
CA ILE A 57 1.28 11.94 -12.29
C ILE A 57 0.20 13.00 -12.47
N ARG A 58 0.52 14.28 -12.24
CA ARG A 58 -0.40 15.41 -12.39
C ARG A 58 -0.98 15.49 -13.79
N GLU A 59 -0.14 15.38 -14.82
CA GLU A 59 -0.58 15.42 -16.21
C GLU A 59 -1.59 14.32 -16.54
N GLU A 60 -1.35 13.09 -16.07
CA GLU A 60 -2.24 11.96 -16.32
C GLU A 60 -3.54 12.02 -15.51
N MET A 61 -3.50 12.56 -14.28
CA MET A 61 -4.71 12.80 -13.47
C MET A 61 -5.56 13.92 -14.08
N ASN A 62 -4.93 15.02 -14.52
CA ASN A 62 -5.64 16.13 -15.18
C ASN A 62 -6.26 15.68 -16.52
N ALA A 63 -5.59 14.78 -17.25
CA ALA A 63 -6.09 14.24 -18.52
C ALA A 63 -7.41 13.44 -18.37
N ILE A 64 -7.69 12.89 -17.19
CA ILE A 64 -8.98 12.22 -16.90
C ILE A 64 -10.01 13.14 -16.24
N GLY A 65 -9.71 14.44 -16.13
CA GLY A 65 -10.59 15.44 -15.52
C GLY A 65 -10.57 15.48 -14.00
N ALA A 66 -9.63 14.78 -13.35
CA ALA A 66 -9.46 14.88 -11.90
C ALA A 66 -8.85 16.23 -11.52
N GLN A 67 -9.33 16.82 -10.43
CA GLN A 67 -8.95 18.16 -9.99
C GLN A 67 -7.96 18.09 -8.82
N GLU A 68 -6.81 18.73 -8.97
CA GLU A 68 -5.82 18.80 -7.89
C GLU A 68 -6.28 19.79 -6.80
N MET A 69 -6.18 19.37 -5.55
CA MET A 69 -6.42 20.19 -4.38
C MET A 69 -5.34 19.92 -3.32
N LEU A 70 -5.44 20.53 -2.14
CA LEU A 70 -4.55 20.24 -1.01
C LEU A 70 -5.40 20.14 0.26
N MET A 71 -5.30 19.00 0.95
CA MET A 71 -5.97 18.80 2.23
C MET A 71 -4.95 18.82 3.37
N PRO A 72 -5.36 19.19 4.60
CA PRO A 72 -4.47 19.24 5.76
C PRO A 72 -3.86 17.87 6.09
N VAL A 73 -2.68 17.85 6.71
CA VAL A 73 -2.08 16.63 7.27
C VAL A 73 -2.54 16.34 8.71
N VAL A 74 -3.06 17.36 9.40
CA VAL A 74 -3.60 17.22 10.76
C VAL A 74 -5.12 17.20 10.68
N HIS A 75 -5.73 16.11 11.16
CA HIS A 75 -7.18 15.92 11.19
C HIS A 75 -7.69 15.97 12.63
N PRO A 76 -8.84 16.60 12.91
CA PRO A 76 -9.57 16.38 14.15
C PRO A 76 -9.94 14.90 14.29
N ALA A 77 -9.73 14.32 15.48
CA ALA A 77 -10.04 12.91 15.72
C ALA A 77 -11.53 12.57 15.51
N ASP A 78 -12.43 13.53 15.73
CA ASP A 78 -13.89 13.31 15.60
C ASP A 78 -14.29 12.83 14.20
N LEU A 79 -13.66 13.34 13.13
CA LEU A 79 -13.94 12.86 11.76
C LEU A 79 -13.62 11.37 11.58
N TRP A 80 -12.57 10.88 12.24
CA TRP A 80 -12.18 9.47 12.22
C TRP A 80 -13.03 8.60 13.14
N ARG A 81 -13.62 9.19 14.19
CA ARG A 81 -14.58 8.50 15.06
C ARG A 81 -15.92 8.29 14.37
N GLU A 82 -16.35 9.25 13.55
CA GLU A 82 -17.57 9.11 12.74
C GLU A 82 -17.53 7.88 11.82
N THR A 83 -16.35 7.51 11.31
CA THR A 83 -16.15 6.32 10.47
C THR A 83 -15.79 5.06 11.27
N GLY A 84 -15.59 5.18 12.59
CA GLY A 84 -15.10 4.11 13.46
C GLY A 84 -13.62 3.76 13.28
N ARG A 85 -12.93 4.36 12.30
CA ARG A 85 -11.53 4.06 11.99
C ARG A 85 -10.56 4.60 13.04
N TYR A 86 -10.98 5.58 13.84
CA TYR A 86 -10.17 6.06 14.98
C TYR A 86 -9.84 4.93 15.97
N ASP A 87 -10.78 4.03 16.26
CA ASP A 87 -10.59 2.97 17.26
C ASP A 87 -10.17 1.63 16.62
N GLN A 88 -10.56 1.38 15.36
CA GLN A 88 -10.21 0.15 14.64
C GLN A 88 -8.74 0.10 14.24
N ILE A 89 -8.18 1.24 13.86
CA ILE A 89 -6.79 1.34 13.41
C ILE A 89 -5.89 1.32 14.65
N GLY A 90 -4.85 0.51 14.63
CA GLY A 90 -4.01 0.27 15.79
C GLY A 90 -2.96 1.37 16.03
N PRO A 91 -1.77 1.00 16.54
CA PRO A 91 -0.68 1.93 16.84
C PRO A 91 -0.11 2.62 15.59
N GLU A 92 -0.41 2.12 14.38
CA GLU A 92 0.02 2.73 13.12
C GLU A 92 -0.55 4.14 12.88
N MET A 93 -1.66 4.51 13.55
CA MET A 93 -2.22 5.86 13.48
C MET A 93 -1.53 6.79 14.47
N GLY A 94 -0.89 7.84 13.94
CA GLY A 94 -0.28 8.90 14.74
C GLY A 94 -1.35 9.75 15.42
N ARG A 95 -1.55 9.55 16.72
CA ARG A 95 -2.49 10.32 17.56
C ARG A 95 -1.73 11.27 18.47
N PHE A 96 -2.24 12.49 18.62
CA PHE A 96 -1.68 13.47 19.53
C PHE A 96 -2.76 14.42 20.04
N GLN A 97 -2.43 15.21 21.07
CA GLN A 97 -3.30 16.27 21.56
C GLN A 97 -2.70 17.63 21.22
N ASP A 98 -3.54 18.55 20.76
CA ASP A 98 -3.11 19.93 20.60
C ASP A 98 -3.01 20.65 21.97
N ARG A 99 -2.54 21.90 21.96
CA ARG A 99 -2.40 22.70 23.20
C ARG A 99 -3.73 22.88 23.95
N GLY A 100 -4.86 22.79 23.27
CA GLY A 100 -6.19 22.89 23.85
C GLY A 100 -6.74 21.56 24.38
N GLY A 101 -5.97 20.47 24.33
CA GLY A 101 -6.40 19.15 24.76
C GLY A 101 -7.35 18.47 23.78
N ARG A 102 -7.44 18.93 22.53
CA ARG A 102 -8.25 18.27 21.50
C ARG A 102 -7.44 17.14 20.88
N ASP A 103 -8.09 15.99 20.71
CA ASP A 103 -7.51 14.84 20.05
C ASP A 103 -7.39 15.09 18.54
N MET A 104 -6.19 14.81 18.02
CA MET A 104 -5.80 15.02 16.63
C MET A 104 -5.16 13.75 16.08
N VAL A 105 -5.22 13.61 14.76
CA VAL A 105 -4.63 12.53 14.00
C VAL A 105 -3.70 13.10 12.93
N LEU A 106 -2.51 12.53 12.79
CA LEU A 106 -1.69 12.70 11.60
C LEU A 106 -2.24 11.83 10.48
N ALA A 107 -2.55 12.44 9.35
CA ALA A 107 -3.23 11.80 8.23
C ALA A 107 -2.41 10.63 7.68
N MET A 108 -2.96 9.42 7.80
CA MET A 108 -2.46 8.23 7.09
C MET A 108 -3.09 8.06 5.70
N THR A 109 -4.24 8.70 5.50
CA THR A 109 -5.06 8.82 4.28
C THR A 109 -6.17 9.87 4.54
N HIS A 110 -7.04 10.13 3.56
CA HIS A 110 -7.97 11.25 3.55
C HIS A 110 -9.44 10.89 3.20
N GLU A 111 -9.89 9.63 3.31
CA GLU A 111 -11.29 9.26 3.02
C GLU A 111 -12.30 10.07 3.85
N GLU A 112 -12.05 10.22 5.16
CA GLU A 112 -12.88 10.98 6.09
C GLU A 112 -13.01 12.44 5.66
N VAL A 113 -11.89 13.06 5.29
CA VAL A 113 -11.83 14.49 4.95
C VAL A 113 -12.53 14.74 3.63
N VAL A 114 -12.30 13.91 2.62
CA VAL A 114 -13.01 14.03 1.34
C VAL A 114 -14.50 13.80 1.51
N THR A 115 -14.90 12.80 2.29
CA THR A 115 -16.31 12.54 2.59
C THR A 115 -16.97 13.73 3.29
N ASP A 116 -16.27 14.35 4.25
CA ASP A 116 -16.75 15.56 4.94
C ASP A 116 -16.89 16.77 3.99
N LEU A 117 -15.98 16.92 3.03
CA LEU A 117 -16.09 17.95 2.00
C LEU A 117 -17.25 17.68 1.04
N LEU A 118 -17.37 16.44 0.56
CA LEU A 118 -18.44 16.04 -0.35
C LEU A 118 -19.82 16.27 0.28
N ARG A 119 -20.04 15.85 1.54
CA ARG A 119 -21.34 16.06 2.22
C ARG A 119 -21.70 17.54 2.41
N LYS A 120 -20.72 18.44 2.45
CA LYS A 120 -20.92 19.89 2.62
C LYS A 120 -21.11 20.61 1.28
N LEU A 121 -20.45 20.14 0.22
CA LEU A 121 -20.40 20.83 -1.07
C LEU A 121 -21.36 20.26 -2.11
N ILE A 122 -21.71 18.98 -1.99
CA ILE A 122 -22.56 18.27 -2.95
C ILE A 122 -23.96 18.11 -2.35
N SER A 123 -24.94 18.77 -2.95
CA SER A 123 -26.35 18.74 -2.54
C SER A 123 -27.29 18.23 -3.64
N SER A 124 -26.76 18.03 -4.86
CA SER A 124 -27.53 17.56 -6.01
C SER A 124 -26.72 16.57 -6.84
N TRP A 125 -27.40 15.53 -7.36
CA TRP A 125 -26.84 14.58 -8.32
C TRP A 125 -26.31 15.26 -9.59
N ARG A 126 -26.78 16.47 -9.92
CA ARG A 126 -26.30 17.25 -11.07
C ARG A 126 -24.86 17.72 -10.93
N GLN A 127 -24.33 17.72 -9.71
CA GLN A 127 -22.93 18.02 -9.44
C GLN A 127 -22.04 16.78 -9.61
N LEU A 128 -22.58 15.59 -9.85
CA LEU A 128 -21.81 14.36 -10.02
C LEU A 128 -21.63 14.00 -11.51
N PRO A 129 -20.51 13.34 -11.88
CA PRO A 129 -19.43 12.88 -11.01
C PRO A 129 -18.46 14.01 -10.60
N GLN A 130 -17.75 13.82 -9.50
CA GLN A 130 -16.61 14.63 -9.08
C GLN A 130 -15.37 13.75 -8.96
N GLN A 131 -14.24 14.24 -9.42
CA GLN A 131 -12.94 13.56 -9.31
C GLN A 131 -11.89 14.55 -8.78
N MET A 132 -11.24 14.19 -7.69
CA MET A 132 -10.30 15.05 -6.98
C MET A 132 -9.09 14.24 -6.55
N TYR A 133 -7.94 14.89 -6.47
CA TYR A 133 -6.72 14.27 -5.96
C TYR A 133 -5.82 15.31 -5.32
N HIS A 134 -4.83 14.87 -4.57
CA HIS A 134 -3.76 15.74 -4.11
C HIS A 134 -2.42 15.02 -4.05
N PHE A 135 -1.35 15.78 -3.82
CA PHE A 135 -0.09 15.25 -3.32
C PHE A 135 0.12 15.77 -1.90
N GLN A 136 0.24 14.88 -0.93
CA GLN A 136 0.43 15.26 0.47
C GLN A 136 1.26 14.20 1.19
N THR A 137 2.08 14.65 2.12
CA THR A 137 2.70 13.84 3.16
C THR A 137 1.64 13.08 3.97
N LYS A 138 1.94 11.82 4.20
CA LYS A 138 1.18 10.89 5.03
C LYS A 138 2.07 10.40 6.14
N TRP A 139 1.44 10.08 7.26
CA TRP A 139 2.08 9.44 8.40
C TRP A 139 1.49 8.06 8.64
N ARG A 140 2.33 7.05 8.77
CA ARG A 140 1.97 5.72 9.26
C ARG A 140 3.08 5.26 10.19
N ASP A 141 2.80 4.96 11.46
CA ASP A 141 3.83 4.52 12.40
C ASP A 141 4.19 3.04 12.14
N GLU A 142 4.85 2.82 11.02
CA GLU A 142 5.28 1.52 10.53
C GLU A 142 6.33 0.92 11.47
N PRO A 143 6.03 -0.18 12.18
CA PRO A 143 6.94 -0.78 13.15
C PRO A 143 8.24 -1.28 12.49
N ARG A 144 8.21 -1.55 11.19
CA ARG A 144 9.35 -2.06 10.42
C ARG A 144 9.58 -1.22 9.17
N SER A 145 10.06 0.01 9.36
CA SER A 145 10.58 0.80 8.25
C SER A 145 11.86 0.18 7.69
N ARG A 146 11.85 -0.14 6.38
CA ARG A 146 12.88 -0.94 5.70
C ARG A 146 12.99 -0.49 4.25
N GLY A 147 14.17 -0.64 3.66
CA GLY A 147 14.31 -0.45 2.21
C GLY A 147 14.45 0.98 1.72
N GLY A 148 14.84 1.92 2.58
CA GLY A 148 14.89 3.33 2.19
C GLY A 148 13.48 3.86 1.98
N LEU A 149 13.20 4.43 0.81
CA LEU A 149 11.91 5.05 0.48
C LEU A 149 10.78 4.06 0.15
N ILE A 150 11.04 2.76 0.16
CA ILE A 150 10.02 1.73 -0.15
C ILE A 150 9.02 1.56 0.99
N ARG A 151 9.50 1.54 2.24
CA ARG A 151 8.65 1.36 3.42
C ARG A 151 9.11 2.28 4.55
N VAL A 152 8.40 3.39 4.71
CA VAL A 152 8.74 4.52 5.59
C VAL A 152 7.55 4.94 6.45
N ARG A 153 7.81 5.77 7.46
CA ARG A 153 6.76 6.31 8.34
C ARG A 153 6.18 7.62 7.85
N GLU A 154 7.00 8.44 7.21
CA GLU A 154 6.60 9.68 6.57
C GLU A 154 6.91 9.60 5.07
N PHE A 155 5.89 9.77 4.23
CA PHE A 155 6.03 9.70 2.76
C PHE A 155 5.02 10.62 2.09
N THR A 156 5.32 11.11 0.89
CA THR A 156 4.30 11.77 0.07
C THR A 156 3.53 10.74 -0.75
N MET A 157 2.22 10.86 -0.71
CA MET A 157 1.30 10.05 -1.46
C MET A 157 0.52 10.96 -2.40
N LYS A 158 0.28 10.46 -3.61
CA LYS A 158 -0.84 10.92 -4.41
C LYS A 158 -2.02 10.06 -4.04
N ASP A 159 -3.10 10.65 -3.60
CA ASP A 159 -4.38 10.02 -3.29
C ASP A 159 -5.46 10.73 -4.08
N ALA A 160 -6.39 9.93 -4.61
CA ALA A 160 -7.43 10.38 -5.49
C ALA A 160 -8.74 9.73 -5.08
N TYR A 161 -9.81 10.50 -5.21
CA TYR A 161 -11.15 10.15 -4.76
C TYR A 161 -12.11 10.50 -5.90
N SER A 162 -13.14 9.68 -6.11
CA SER A 162 -14.27 10.03 -6.95
C SER A 162 -15.56 9.93 -6.16
N ALA A 163 -16.51 10.79 -6.51
CA ALA A 163 -17.89 10.70 -6.05
C ALA A 163 -18.76 10.56 -7.29
N ASP A 164 -19.50 9.46 -7.35
CA ASP A 164 -20.27 9.05 -8.50
C ASP A 164 -21.75 8.90 -8.11
N ARG A 165 -22.65 9.09 -9.08
CA ARG A 165 -24.11 9.04 -8.84
C ARG A 165 -24.59 7.63 -8.52
N ASP A 166 -23.99 6.64 -9.16
CA ASP A 166 -24.38 5.24 -9.14
C ASP A 166 -23.17 4.35 -9.44
N GLU A 167 -23.36 3.04 -9.34
CA GLU A 167 -22.31 2.04 -9.58
C GLU A 167 -21.74 2.09 -10.99
N ALA A 168 -22.56 2.40 -12.00
CA ALA A 168 -22.07 2.53 -13.38
C ALA A 168 -21.13 3.73 -13.54
N GLY A 169 -21.42 4.84 -12.86
CA GLY A 169 -20.51 5.98 -12.73
C GLY A 169 -19.21 5.61 -12.03
N LEU A 170 -19.30 4.88 -10.91
CA LEU A 170 -18.13 4.39 -10.18
C LEU A 170 -17.24 3.50 -11.07
N ASP A 171 -17.83 2.56 -11.80
CA ASP A 171 -17.11 1.69 -12.74
C ASP A 171 -16.41 2.48 -13.85
N HIS A 172 -17.04 3.56 -14.32
CA HIS A 172 -16.44 4.45 -15.30
C HIS A 172 -15.24 5.20 -14.71
N SER A 173 -15.41 5.85 -13.57
CA SER A 173 -14.34 6.54 -12.83
C SER A 173 -13.18 5.59 -12.50
N TYR A 174 -13.48 4.38 -12.06
CA TYR A 174 -12.49 3.34 -11.77
C TYR A 174 -11.63 3.01 -13.00
N LYS A 175 -12.26 2.81 -14.17
CA LYS A 175 -11.54 2.54 -15.43
C LYS A 175 -10.67 3.72 -15.86
N LEU A 176 -11.14 4.95 -15.66
CA LEU A 176 -10.33 6.15 -15.93
C LEU A 176 -9.05 6.16 -15.11
N TYR A 177 -9.15 5.93 -13.79
CA TYR A 177 -7.98 5.83 -12.92
C TYR A 177 -7.08 4.64 -13.28
N TYR A 178 -7.64 3.46 -13.53
CA TYR A 178 -6.87 2.28 -13.93
C TYR A 178 -6.00 2.56 -15.17
N HIS A 179 -6.59 3.16 -16.21
CA HIS A 179 -5.86 3.52 -17.43
C HIS A 179 -4.87 4.66 -17.20
N ALA A 180 -5.21 5.65 -16.37
CA ALA A 180 -4.28 6.71 -16.02
C ALA A 180 -3.04 6.17 -15.28
N TYR A 181 -3.21 5.28 -14.31
CA TYR A 181 -2.09 4.66 -13.59
C TYR A 181 -1.22 3.83 -14.52
N THR A 182 -1.83 3.07 -15.44
CA THR A 182 -1.10 2.34 -16.49
C THR A 182 -0.20 3.28 -17.30
N ARG A 183 -0.72 4.44 -17.74
CA ARG A 183 0.07 5.45 -18.46
C ARG A 183 1.13 6.11 -17.60
N ILE A 184 0.83 6.43 -16.34
CA ILE A 184 1.79 7.00 -15.38
C ILE A 184 3.02 6.09 -15.26
N PHE A 185 2.81 4.82 -14.96
CA PHE A 185 3.93 3.89 -14.76
C PHE A 185 4.73 3.68 -16.05
N ALA A 186 4.05 3.58 -17.20
CA ALA A 186 4.72 3.48 -18.50
C ALA A 186 5.57 4.73 -18.81
N ARG A 187 5.06 5.94 -18.56
CA ARG A 187 5.79 7.20 -18.74
C ARG A 187 6.97 7.37 -17.79
N LEU A 188 6.88 6.78 -16.59
CA LEU A 188 7.97 6.72 -15.62
C LEU A 188 8.98 5.59 -15.92
N GLY A 189 8.76 4.81 -16.98
CA GLY A 189 9.65 3.71 -17.38
C GLY A 189 9.58 2.49 -16.47
N LEU A 190 8.51 2.34 -15.68
CA LEU A 190 8.30 1.22 -14.77
C LEU A 190 7.51 0.11 -15.46
N LYS A 191 8.02 -1.12 -15.37
CA LYS A 191 7.29 -2.32 -15.80
C LYS A 191 6.38 -2.76 -14.66
N THR A 192 5.09 -2.51 -14.80
CA THR A 192 4.09 -2.85 -13.80
C THR A 192 3.05 -3.83 -14.34
N ILE A 193 2.43 -4.56 -13.42
CA ILE A 193 1.24 -5.38 -13.66
C ILE A 193 0.16 -4.95 -12.67
N ALA A 194 -1.07 -4.77 -13.15
CA ALA A 194 -2.22 -4.60 -12.27
C ALA A 194 -2.73 -5.98 -11.84
N VAL A 195 -2.86 -6.21 -10.52
CA VAL A 195 -3.30 -7.48 -9.95
C VAL A 195 -4.52 -7.26 -9.06
N ALA A 196 -5.44 -8.22 -9.02
CA ALA A 196 -6.51 -8.18 -8.03
C ALA A 196 -5.92 -8.25 -6.61
N SER A 197 -6.44 -7.43 -5.69
CA SER A 197 -5.93 -7.32 -4.33
C SER A 197 -7.05 -7.30 -3.29
N ASP A 198 -6.65 -7.40 -2.02
CA ASP A 198 -7.57 -7.21 -0.90
C ASP A 198 -7.96 -5.73 -0.80
N VAL A 199 -9.19 -5.45 -0.35
CA VAL A 199 -9.66 -4.07 -0.13
C VAL A 199 -9.14 -3.49 1.19
N GLY A 200 -8.67 -4.37 2.09
CA GLY A 200 -8.04 -4.01 3.35
C GLY A 200 -8.91 -3.14 4.24
N MET A 201 -8.23 -2.30 5.04
CA MET A 201 -8.86 -1.36 5.96
C MET A 201 -9.60 -0.20 5.28
N MET A 202 -9.47 -0.05 3.95
CA MET A 202 -10.21 0.97 3.20
C MET A 202 -11.65 0.53 2.93
N GLY A 203 -11.93 -0.78 3.03
CA GLY A 203 -13.23 -1.36 2.67
C GLY A 203 -13.51 -1.27 1.17
N GLY A 204 -14.69 -1.73 0.77
CA GLY A 204 -15.13 -1.76 -0.63
C GLY A 204 -15.31 -3.17 -1.17
N SER A 205 -15.54 -3.28 -2.49
CA SER A 205 -15.91 -4.53 -3.17
C SER A 205 -14.85 -5.03 -4.16
N GLN A 206 -13.99 -4.15 -4.65
CA GLN A 206 -12.95 -4.46 -5.63
C GLN A 206 -11.72 -3.58 -5.43
N ALA A 207 -10.54 -4.17 -5.58
CA ALA A 207 -9.26 -3.46 -5.57
C ALA A 207 -8.29 -4.06 -6.59
N HIS A 208 -7.46 -3.19 -7.17
CA HIS A 208 -6.33 -3.57 -7.99
C HIS A 208 -5.07 -2.85 -7.49
N GLU A 209 -4.01 -3.62 -7.27
CA GLU A 209 -2.68 -3.11 -6.98
C GLU A 209 -1.84 -3.05 -8.25
N PHE A 210 -1.11 -1.96 -8.45
CA PHE A 210 -0.11 -1.86 -9.52
C PHE A 210 1.26 -2.23 -8.98
N MET A 211 1.78 -3.37 -9.44
CA MET A 211 2.97 -4.00 -8.89
C MET A 211 4.14 -3.85 -9.85
N ALA A 212 5.23 -3.23 -9.39
CA ALA A 212 6.49 -3.18 -10.12
C ALA A 212 7.33 -4.43 -9.83
N PHE A 213 7.79 -5.12 -10.87
CA PHE A 213 8.60 -6.32 -10.69
C PHE A 213 9.96 -6.01 -10.07
N SER A 214 10.28 -6.69 -8.98
CA SER A 214 11.56 -6.59 -8.28
C SER A 214 11.83 -7.87 -7.50
N GLU A 215 13.07 -8.34 -7.50
CA GLU A 215 13.53 -9.43 -6.62
C GLU A 215 13.50 -9.05 -5.13
N TYR A 216 13.41 -7.75 -4.83
CA TYR A 216 13.28 -7.19 -3.48
C TYR A 216 11.83 -6.85 -3.10
N GLY A 217 10.84 -7.24 -3.91
CA GLY A 217 9.42 -7.00 -3.60
C GLY A 217 8.95 -7.79 -2.38
N GLU A 218 8.13 -7.18 -1.53
CA GLU A 218 7.56 -7.85 -0.34
C GLU A 218 6.29 -8.66 -0.66
N ASP A 219 5.64 -8.36 -1.78
CA ASP A 219 4.43 -9.04 -2.23
C ASP A 219 4.73 -10.24 -3.12
N THR A 220 3.90 -11.27 -2.98
CA THR A 220 3.93 -12.46 -3.83
C THR A 220 2.75 -12.45 -4.76
N LEU A 221 3.00 -12.50 -6.06
CA LEU A 221 1.96 -12.49 -7.09
C LEU A 221 1.71 -13.90 -7.60
N VAL A 222 0.43 -14.24 -7.79
CA VAL A 222 0.01 -15.45 -8.51
C VAL A 222 -0.44 -15.02 -9.89
N ILE A 223 0.33 -15.40 -10.92
CA ILE A 223 0.11 -15.03 -12.30
C ILE A 223 -0.17 -16.29 -13.12
N CYS A 224 -1.27 -16.29 -13.87
CA CYS A 224 -1.68 -17.38 -14.74
C CYS A 224 -1.10 -17.17 -16.15
N ASP A 225 -0.17 -18.03 -16.56
CA ASP A 225 0.50 -17.94 -17.87
C ASP A 225 -0.44 -18.17 -19.06
N THR A 226 -1.58 -18.84 -18.85
CA THR A 226 -2.52 -19.21 -19.92
C THR A 226 -3.79 -18.36 -19.97
N CYS A 227 -4.20 -17.80 -18.83
CA CYS A 227 -5.48 -17.12 -18.68
C CYS A 227 -5.35 -15.63 -18.29
N HIS A 228 -4.11 -15.14 -18.16
CA HIS A 228 -3.77 -13.74 -17.87
C HIS A 228 -4.38 -13.17 -16.58
N THR A 229 -4.93 -14.03 -15.72
CA THR A 229 -5.37 -13.63 -14.38
C THR A 229 -4.14 -13.39 -13.52
N ALA A 230 -4.11 -12.27 -12.82
CA ALA A 230 -3.05 -11.92 -11.88
C ALA A 230 -3.68 -11.43 -10.57
N SER A 231 -3.18 -11.94 -9.45
CA SER A 231 -3.70 -11.61 -8.13
C SER A 231 -2.56 -11.56 -7.12
N ASN A 232 -2.68 -10.68 -6.13
CA ASN A 232 -1.86 -10.79 -4.93
C ASN A 232 -2.21 -12.09 -4.19
N ARG A 233 -1.23 -12.73 -3.56
CA ARG A 233 -1.40 -14.00 -2.85
C ARG A 233 -2.54 -13.96 -1.83
N GLN A 234 -2.85 -12.81 -1.20
CA GLN A 234 -3.94 -12.76 -0.21
C GLN A 234 -5.32 -13.07 -0.80
N VAL A 235 -5.55 -12.74 -2.09
CA VAL A 235 -6.85 -12.94 -2.76
C VAL A 235 -6.80 -13.99 -3.87
N ALA A 236 -5.64 -14.57 -4.13
CA ALA A 236 -5.46 -15.60 -5.14
C ALA A 236 -6.33 -16.83 -4.83
N ARG A 237 -7.20 -17.18 -5.77
CA ARG A 237 -8.03 -18.38 -5.67
C ARG A 237 -7.28 -19.56 -6.25
N VAL A 238 -7.11 -20.61 -5.45
CA VAL A 238 -6.50 -21.87 -5.88
C VAL A 238 -7.56 -22.96 -5.93
N ARG A 239 -7.53 -23.77 -7.00
CA ARG A 239 -8.30 -25.00 -7.04
C ARG A 239 -7.62 -26.03 -6.16
N ARG A 240 -8.23 -26.37 -5.02
CA ARG A 240 -7.74 -27.46 -4.17
C ARG A 240 -7.94 -28.79 -4.91
N ALA A 241 -6.89 -29.62 -4.94
CA ALA A 241 -7.01 -30.98 -5.44
C ALA A 241 -8.00 -31.76 -4.56
N THR A 242 -8.91 -32.50 -5.18
CA THR A 242 -9.78 -33.43 -4.47
C THR A 242 -8.94 -34.65 -4.08
N PRO A 243 -8.76 -34.95 -2.78
CA PRO A 243 -8.04 -36.15 -2.38
C PRO A 243 -8.79 -37.41 -2.84
N ALA A 244 -8.08 -38.51 -3.02
CA ALA A 244 -8.70 -39.80 -3.29
C ALA A 244 -9.65 -40.19 -2.15
N SER A 245 -10.77 -40.85 -2.46
CA SER A 245 -11.67 -41.37 -1.44
C SER A 245 -10.99 -42.51 -0.69
N GLU A 246 -10.89 -42.38 0.62
CA GLU A 246 -10.40 -43.43 1.52
C GLU A 246 -11.57 -43.93 2.39
N ALA A 247 -11.53 -45.21 2.79
CA ALA A 247 -12.49 -45.73 3.76
C ALA A 247 -12.20 -45.11 5.14
N PRO A 248 -13.22 -44.63 5.88
CA PRO A 248 -13.01 -44.05 7.20
C PRO A 248 -12.50 -45.12 8.18
N LEU A 249 -11.42 -44.79 8.90
CA LEU A 249 -10.88 -45.60 9.99
C LEU A 249 -11.42 -45.10 11.34
N PRO A 250 -11.44 -45.95 12.40
CA PRO A 250 -11.74 -45.51 13.76
C PRO A 250 -10.76 -44.42 14.23
N LEU A 251 -11.25 -43.46 15.03
CA LEU A 251 -10.41 -42.42 15.63
C LEU A 251 -9.53 -43.03 16.73
N GLU A 252 -8.24 -42.76 16.70
CA GLU A 252 -7.24 -43.25 17.66
C GLU A 252 -6.34 -42.09 18.13
N GLU A 253 -6.07 -42.04 19.44
CA GLU A 253 -5.07 -41.14 20.01
C GLU A 253 -3.69 -41.79 19.96
N VAL A 254 -2.75 -41.14 19.28
CA VAL A 254 -1.38 -41.65 19.11
C VAL A 254 -0.37 -40.74 19.79
N LYS A 255 0.61 -41.35 20.48
CA LYS A 255 1.71 -40.60 21.11
C LYS A 255 2.63 -40.04 20.03
N THR A 256 2.80 -38.72 20.02
CA THR A 256 3.64 -37.98 19.05
C THR A 256 4.71 -37.14 19.78
N PRO A 257 5.63 -37.78 20.54
CA PRO A 257 6.70 -37.06 21.24
C PRO A 257 7.57 -36.26 20.26
N ASP A 258 7.92 -35.03 20.66
CA ASP A 258 8.87 -34.16 19.97
C ASP A 258 8.52 -33.81 18.50
N ALA A 259 7.22 -33.76 18.15
CA ALA A 259 6.75 -33.40 16.81
C ALA A 259 5.99 -32.05 16.75
N PRO A 260 6.68 -30.89 16.87
CA PRO A 260 6.04 -29.58 16.90
C PRO A 260 5.60 -29.04 15.52
N THR A 261 6.02 -29.69 14.41
CA THR A 261 5.68 -29.24 13.04
C THR A 261 4.94 -30.33 12.26
N ILE A 262 4.27 -29.92 11.18
CA ILE A 262 3.59 -30.85 10.27
C ILE A 262 4.59 -31.84 9.66
N GLU A 263 5.79 -31.39 9.30
CA GLU A 263 6.83 -32.24 8.73
C GLU A 263 7.31 -33.29 9.73
N ALA A 264 7.52 -32.89 11.00
CA ALA A 264 7.91 -33.81 12.05
C ALA A 264 6.81 -34.86 12.33
N LEU A 265 5.56 -34.41 12.43
CA LEU A 265 4.39 -35.27 12.64
C LEU A 265 4.18 -36.25 11.48
N ALA A 266 4.20 -35.75 10.24
CA ALA A 266 4.02 -36.55 9.04
C ALA A 266 5.11 -37.63 8.92
N LYS A 267 6.36 -37.27 9.19
CA LYS A 267 7.50 -38.22 9.22
C LYS A 267 7.32 -39.29 10.30
N GLN A 268 6.91 -38.90 11.51
CA GLN A 268 6.72 -39.83 12.63
C GLN A 268 5.59 -40.82 12.36
N LEU A 269 4.51 -40.38 11.72
CA LEU A 269 3.35 -41.22 11.40
C LEU A 269 3.48 -41.97 10.05
N GLY A 270 4.55 -41.71 9.28
CA GLY A 270 4.75 -42.34 7.97
C GLY A 270 3.70 -41.93 6.93
N VAL A 271 3.15 -40.72 7.03
CA VAL A 271 2.13 -40.19 6.11
C VAL A 271 2.66 -38.95 5.38
N GLY A 272 2.02 -38.58 4.27
CA GLY A 272 2.31 -37.31 3.60
C GLY A 272 1.71 -36.11 4.36
N PRO A 273 2.33 -34.91 4.29
CA PRO A 273 1.82 -33.68 4.92
C PRO A 273 0.37 -33.34 4.54
N GLU A 274 -0.06 -33.69 3.33
CA GLU A 274 -1.43 -33.51 2.83
C GLU A 274 -2.49 -34.32 3.59
N ARG A 275 -2.06 -35.35 4.35
CA ARG A 275 -2.91 -36.17 5.23
C ARG A 275 -2.95 -35.65 6.68
N THR A 276 -2.37 -34.48 6.92
CA THR A 276 -2.41 -33.81 8.23
C THR A 276 -3.29 -32.56 8.17
N ALA A 277 -3.76 -32.10 9.33
CA ALA A 277 -4.49 -30.85 9.48
C ALA A 277 -3.80 -29.96 10.52
N LYS A 278 -3.56 -28.70 10.16
CA LYS A 278 -3.02 -27.70 11.08
C LYS A 278 -4.16 -26.94 11.74
N ALA A 279 -4.27 -27.06 13.07
CA ALA A 279 -5.14 -26.19 13.86
C ALA A 279 -4.41 -24.86 14.14
N VAL A 280 -5.07 -23.74 13.84
CA VAL A 280 -4.56 -22.40 14.12
C VAL A 280 -5.66 -21.65 14.88
N PHE A 281 -5.30 -21.11 16.05
CA PHE A 281 -6.18 -20.26 16.84
C PHE A 281 -5.88 -18.80 16.50
N PHE A 282 -6.91 -18.04 16.16
CA PHE A 282 -6.85 -16.61 15.81
C PHE A 282 -7.61 -15.81 16.84
#